data_AF-A0A0U5BIY4-F1
#
_entry.id   AF-A0A0U5BIY4-F1
#
_cell.length_a   1.000
_cell.length_b   1.000
_cell.length_c   1.000
_cell.angle_alpha   90.00
_cell.angle_beta   90.00
_cell.angle_gamma   90.00
#
_symmetry.space_group_name_H-M   'P 1'
#
loop_
_entity.id
_entity.type
_entity.pdbx_description
1 polymer ?
#
loop_
_entity_poly.entity_id
_entity_poly.type
_entity_poly.pdbx_seq_one_letter_code
_entity_poly.pdbx_strand_id
1 'polypeptide(L)'
;MPETTEGTSYGLAALLYRGKALIAITTTAKGYSAYPFSAAVVTAAAPQLGKLPHSTGAVTFTDARPLPPAAFDAMVAARRAEIDAALNR
;
A
#
# COMPACT_ATOMS: atom_id res chain seq x y z
N MET A 1 0.89 11.68 6.60
CA MET A 1 2.30 11.81 7.01
C MET A 1 2.86 13.02 6.31
N PRO A 2 3.48 13.98 7.02
CA PRO A 2 3.87 15.27 6.44
C PRO A 2 5.00 15.16 5.40
N GLU A 3 5.80 14.09 5.43
CA GLU A 3 6.90 13.83 4.49
C GLU A 3 6.51 13.24 3.13
N THR A 4 5.22 12.94 2.89
CA THR A 4 4.79 12.33 1.62
C THR A 4 4.38 13.38 0.60
N THR A 5 4.74 13.16 -0.67
CA THR A 5 4.30 13.99 -1.79
C THR A 5 3.37 13.21 -2.71
N GLU A 6 2.49 13.89 -3.42
CA GLU A 6 1.71 13.26 -4.50
C GLU A 6 2.58 13.06 -5.74
N GLY A 7 2.31 11.99 -6.49
CA GLY A 7 2.97 11.70 -7.75
C GLY A 7 2.36 10.50 -8.45
N THR A 8 3.10 9.94 -9.40
CA THR A 8 2.64 8.78 -10.18
C THR A 8 3.67 7.67 -10.13
N SER A 9 3.22 6.42 -9.97
CA SER A 9 4.07 5.23 -10.10
C SER A 9 3.35 4.19 -10.96
N TYR A 10 4.01 3.72 -12.02
CA TYR A 10 3.42 2.78 -12.99
C TYR A 10 2.05 3.25 -13.54
N GLY A 11 1.89 4.56 -13.77
CA GLY A 11 0.63 5.16 -14.24
C GLY A 11 -0.44 5.33 -13.16
N LEU A 12 -0.18 4.93 -11.90
CA LEU A 12 -1.12 5.09 -10.79
C LEU A 12 -0.78 6.33 -9.97
N ALA A 13 -1.79 7.13 -9.63
CA ALA A 13 -1.65 8.19 -8.64
C ALA A 13 -1.26 7.56 -7.29
N ALA A 14 -0.14 8.00 -6.74
CA ALA A 14 0.50 7.41 -5.58
C ALA A 14 0.99 8.50 -4.64
N LEU A 15 0.93 8.21 -3.34
CA LEU A 15 1.76 8.91 -2.38
C LEU A 15 3.19 8.39 -2.50
N LEU A 16 4.14 9.32 -2.53
CA LEU A 16 5.56 9.06 -2.59
C LEU A 16 6.19 9.42 -1.24
N TYR A 17 7.14 8.62 -0.79
CA TYR A 17 8.00 8.89 0.36
C TYR A 17 9.44 8.91 -0.13
N ARG A 18 10.16 10.03 0.11
CA ARG A 18 11.54 10.25 -0.37
C ARG A 18 11.70 9.95 -1.87
N GLY A 19 10.70 10.34 -2.68
CA GLY A 19 10.66 10.12 -4.13
C GLY A 19 10.40 8.67 -4.57
N LYS A 20 10.10 7.74 -3.65
CA LYS A 20 9.74 6.35 -3.95
C LYS A 20 8.27 6.10 -3.66
N ALA A 21 7.62 5.24 -4.43
CA ALA A 21 6.20 4.93 -4.27
C ALA A 21 5.91 4.22 -2.94
N LEU A 22 5.05 4.83 -2.13
CA LEU A 22 4.65 4.36 -0.82
C LEU A 22 3.34 3.57 -0.89
N ILE A 23 2.28 4.19 -1.42
CA ILE A 23 0.96 3.58 -1.52
C ILE A 23 0.17 4.24 -2.65
N ALA A 24 -0.57 3.45 -3.42
CA ALA A 24 -1.58 3.92 -4.36
C ALA A 24 -2.92 3.25 -4.05
N ILE A 25 -4.02 3.98 -4.23
CA ILE A 25 -5.38 3.43 -4.15
C ILE A 25 -6.09 3.78 -5.45
N THR A 26 -6.69 2.79 -6.09
CA THR A 26 -7.43 2.96 -7.34
C THR A 26 -8.81 2.35 -7.25
N THR A 27 -9.76 2.95 -7.97
CA THR A 27 -11.06 2.36 -8.24
C THR A 27 -10.94 1.31 -9.34
N THR A 28 -11.64 0.20 -9.17
CA THR A 28 -11.66 -0.95 -10.08
C THR A 28 -13.11 -1.43 -10.27
N ALA A 29 -13.35 -2.32 -11.24
CA ALA A 29 -14.67 -2.93 -11.40
C ALA A 29 -15.14 -3.74 -10.18
N LYS A 30 -14.23 -4.12 -9.27
CA LYS A 30 -14.53 -4.94 -8.07
C LYS A 30 -14.52 -4.14 -6.77
N GLY A 31 -14.48 -2.80 -6.84
CA GLY A 31 -14.33 -1.90 -5.69
C GLY A 31 -13.02 -1.13 -5.78
N TYR A 32 -12.14 -1.30 -4.81
CA TYR A 32 -10.86 -0.59 -4.72
C TYR A 32 -9.68 -1.54 -4.67
N SER A 33 -8.51 -1.08 -5.09
CA SER A 33 -7.24 -1.79 -4.93
C SER A 33 -6.19 -0.89 -4.30
N ALA A 34 -5.59 -1.35 -3.21
CA ALA A 34 -4.45 -0.72 -2.55
C ALA A 34 -3.15 -1.41 -3.00
N TYR A 35 -2.17 -0.62 -3.43
CA TYR A 35 -0.88 -1.08 -3.94
C TYR A 35 0.26 -0.52 -3.10
N PRO A 36 0.90 -1.30 -2.22
CA PRO A 36 2.05 -0.86 -1.43
C PRO A 36 3.39 -1.00 -2.18
N PHE A 37 3.36 -1.36 -3.47
CA PHE A 37 4.54 -1.49 -4.34
C PHE A 37 5.65 -2.44 -3.81
N SER A 38 5.30 -3.38 -2.95
CA SER A 38 6.19 -4.43 -2.44
C SER A 38 5.38 -5.66 -2.04
N ALA A 39 5.80 -6.84 -2.48
CA ALA A 39 5.16 -8.10 -2.12
C ALA A 39 5.44 -8.53 -0.68
N ALA A 40 6.61 -8.17 -0.15
CA ALA A 40 6.95 -8.41 1.24
C ALA A 40 6.04 -7.58 2.17
N VAL A 41 5.67 -6.35 1.77
CA VAL A 41 4.73 -5.51 2.53
C VAL A 41 3.33 -6.11 2.59
N VAL A 42 2.80 -6.62 1.47
CA VAL A 42 1.48 -7.29 1.50
C VAL A 42 1.52 -8.52 2.40
N THR A 43 2.59 -9.32 2.30
CA THR A 43 2.81 -10.48 3.17
C THR A 43 2.86 -10.09 4.65
N ALA A 44 3.56 -9.01 4.99
CA ALA A 44 3.68 -8.52 6.37
C ALA A 44 2.34 -8.02 6.93
N ALA A 45 1.50 -7.41 6.09
CA ALA A 45 0.17 -6.92 6.48
C ALA A 45 -0.90 -8.02 6.50
N ALA A 46 -0.65 -9.19 5.89
CA ALA A 46 -1.62 -10.26 5.73
C ALA A 46 -2.37 -10.68 7.03
N PRO A 47 -1.72 -10.76 8.21
CA PRO A 47 -2.42 -11.09 9.46
C PRO A 47 -3.54 -10.10 9.83
N GLN A 48 -3.46 -8.84 9.37
CA GLN A 48 -4.43 -7.79 9.64
C GLN A 48 -5.48 -7.63 8.52
N LEU A 49 -5.29 -8.27 7.37
CA LEU A 49 -6.22 -8.21 6.23
C LEU A 49 -7.48 -9.06 6.44
N GLY A 50 -7.47 -9.97 7.42
CA GLY A 50 -8.58 -10.89 7.66
C GLY A 50 -8.91 -11.71 6.41
N LYS A 51 -10.15 -11.59 5.93
CA LYS A 51 -10.64 -12.30 4.73
C LYS A 51 -10.66 -11.43 3.46
N LEU A 52 -9.97 -10.28 3.46
CA LEU A 52 -9.91 -9.46 2.26
C LEU A 52 -9.14 -10.17 1.15
N PRO A 53 -9.66 -10.16 -0.09
CA PRO A 53 -8.92 -10.68 -1.23
C PRO A 53 -7.63 -9.86 -1.43
N HIS A 54 -6.52 -10.54 -1.62
CA HIS A 54 -5.25 -9.89 -1.94
C HIS A 54 -4.42 -10.79 -2.88
N SER A 55 -3.57 -10.14 -3.66
CA SER A 55 -2.51 -10.79 -4.44
C SER A 55 -1.16 -10.53 -3.76
N THR A 56 -0.06 -10.97 -4.38
CA THR A 56 1.27 -10.58 -3.90
C THR A 56 1.49 -9.08 -3.96
N GLY A 57 0.81 -8.32 -4.81
CA GLY A 57 1.09 -6.89 -5.03
C GLY A 57 -0.02 -5.92 -4.62
N ALA A 58 -1.20 -6.42 -4.25
CA ALA A 58 -2.35 -5.56 -4.01
C ALA A 58 -3.38 -6.17 -3.05
N VAL A 59 -4.13 -5.31 -2.38
CA VAL A 59 -5.27 -5.67 -1.54
C VAL A 59 -6.54 -5.11 -2.14
N THR A 60 -7.56 -5.94 -2.36
CA THR A 60 -8.88 -5.53 -2.84
C THR A 60 -9.84 -5.33 -1.68
N PHE A 61 -10.58 -4.22 -1.68
CA PHE A 61 -11.57 -3.90 -0.66
C PHE A 61 -12.76 -3.15 -1.27
N THR A 62 -13.86 -3.03 -0.54
CA THR A 62 -15.08 -2.33 -0.96
C THR A 62 -15.63 -1.50 0.19
N ASP A 63 -16.63 -0.65 -0.04
CA ASP A 63 -17.27 0.10 1.05
C ASP A 63 -17.94 -0.81 2.08
N ALA A 64 -18.49 -1.96 1.63
CA ALA A 64 -19.09 -2.97 2.49
C ALA A 64 -18.05 -3.82 3.25
N ARG A 65 -16.82 -3.91 2.75
CA ARG A 65 -15.69 -4.63 3.36
C ARG A 65 -14.46 -3.74 3.24
N PRO A 66 -14.36 -2.68 4.07
CA PRO A 66 -13.31 -1.68 3.95
C PRO A 66 -11.95 -2.28 4.32
N LEU A 67 -10.89 -1.63 3.84
CA LEU A 67 -9.54 -1.92 4.29
C LEU A 67 -9.42 -1.57 5.79
N PRO A 68 -9.07 -2.52 6.68
CA PRO A 68 -8.90 -2.21 8.08
C PRO A 68 -7.80 -1.15 8.27
N PRO A 69 -8.03 -0.11 9.10
CA PRO A 69 -7.02 0.93 9.34
C PRO A 69 -5.68 0.35 9.78
N ALA A 70 -5.69 -0.63 10.68
CA ALA A 70 -4.47 -1.30 11.14
C ALA A 70 -3.68 -1.96 10.00
N ALA A 71 -4.36 -2.57 9.02
CA ALA A 71 -3.70 -3.17 7.87
C ALA A 71 -3.14 -2.10 6.92
N PHE A 72 -3.85 -0.98 6.73
CA PHE A 72 -3.33 0.16 5.99
C PHE A 72 -2.07 0.73 6.64
N ASP A 73 -2.12 0.97 7.95
CA ASP A 73 -0.99 1.50 8.72
C ASP A 73 0.23 0.57 8.66
N ALA A 74 0.01 -0.74 8.78
CA ALA A 74 1.08 -1.72 8.65
C ALA A 74 1.70 -1.75 7.24
N MET A 75 0.89 -1.64 6.18
CA MET A 75 1.41 -1.55 4.82
C MET A 75 2.26 -0.28 4.63
N VAL A 76 1.76 0.87 5.08
CA VAL A 76 2.47 2.14 4.97
C VAL A 76 3.77 2.12 5.78
N ALA A 77 3.72 1.67 7.03
CA ALA A 77 4.89 1.62 7.90
C ALA A 77 5.96 0.65 7.36
N ALA A 78 5.57 -0.55 6.94
CA ALA A 78 6.49 -1.54 6.38
C ALA A 78 7.12 -1.04 5.08
N ARG A 79 6.32 -0.45 4.17
CA ARG A 79 6.86 0.08 2.92
C ARG A 79 7.82 1.25 3.15
N ARG A 80 7.50 2.12 4.10
CA ARG A 80 8.39 3.22 4.50
C ARG A 80 9.73 2.69 5.02
N ALA A 81 9.70 1.70 5.90
CA ALA A 81 10.91 1.08 6.44
C ALA A 81 11.76 0.42 5.34
N GLU A 82 11.14 -0.25 4.36
CA GLU A 82 11.85 -0.79 3.19
C GLU A 82 12.53 0.31 2.37
N ILE A 83 11.85 1.43 2.12
CA ILE A 83 12.41 2.57 1.38
C ILE A 83 13.60 3.16 2.13
N ASP A 84 13.47 3.37 3.45
CA ASP A 84 14.56 3.89 4.28
C ASP A 84 15.77 2.95 4.27
N ALA A 85 15.54 1.64 4.42
CA ALA A 85 16.60 0.63 4.35
C ALA A 85 17.27 0.59 2.97
N ALA A 86 16.52 0.80 1.88
CA ALA A 86 17.07 0.81 0.52
C ALA A 86 17.88 2.06 0.20
N LEU A 87 17.53 3.21 0.78
CA LEU A 87 18.23 4.48 0.57
C LEU A 87 19.46 4.66 1.47
N ASN A 88 19.57 3.87 2.54
CA ASN A 88 20.70 3.86 3.47
C ASN A 88 21.76 2.80 3.11
N ARG A 89 21.61 2.10 1.98
CA ARG A 89 22.61 1.20 1.40
C ARG A 89 23.47 1.96 0.40
#